data_AF-A0AA40CFJ7-F1
#
_entry.id   AF-A0AA40CFJ7-F1
#
_cell.length_a   1.000
_cell.length_b   1.000
_cell.length_c   1.000
_cell.angle_alpha   90.00
_cell.angle_beta   90.00
_cell.angle_gamma   90.00
#
_symmetry.space_group_name_H-M   'P 1'
#
loop_
_entity.id
_entity.type
_entity.pdbx_description
1 polymer ?
#
loop_
_entity_poly.entity_id
_entity_poly.type
_entity_poly.pdbx_seq_one_letter_code
_entity_poly.pdbx_strand_id
1 'polypeptide(L)'
;MDTRHLSLGNVRNYCRQKLRIVDHTLDDAKLEARCPLDNGKHVILPKRSVGQLDLLPGELIDQVLRMLDIPTLTTFRRVNQRALLLVDSLPPYRRLWTSCPIILRAVVSINATSFSCETLFQVLTREKCESCSLFGGYLYLITCRRVCYFCFTTRKEYFPISLTLAARQVKLQKKALRHLPQVLSLPGYYTAREKLSRYRVTLVDRQALLRLSEEAEMLKKRFDYATTEPRRYMSIIAAPRLHLHDQTADWGLYCSLCRDNTEPSSHFRIQYSRQDIVQHFQDHHASQISSSLP
;
A
#
# COMPACT_ATOMS: atom_id res chain seq x y z
N MET A 1 34.02 19.62 -22.23
CA MET A 1 32.84 19.90 -21.37
C MET A 1 32.65 18.67 -20.52
N ASP A 2 33.02 18.76 -19.25
CA ASP A 2 33.23 17.62 -18.37
C ASP A 2 31.88 17.17 -17.76
N THR A 3 31.23 16.18 -18.37
CA THR A 3 30.00 15.57 -17.83
C THR A 3 30.39 14.65 -16.66
N ARG A 4 30.62 15.24 -15.49
CA ARG A 4 30.75 14.48 -14.25
C ARG A 4 29.45 13.70 -14.02
N HIS A 5 29.50 12.39 -14.17
CA HIS A 5 28.38 11.53 -13.82
C HIS A 5 28.14 11.64 -12.30
N LEU A 6 27.03 12.27 -11.92
CA LEU A 6 26.58 12.34 -10.54
C LEU A 6 26.31 10.92 -10.02
N SER A 7 26.81 10.61 -8.82
CA SER A 7 26.48 9.37 -8.09
C SER A 7 25.57 9.67 -6.91
N LEU A 8 24.92 8.63 -6.37
CA LEU A 8 24.10 8.75 -5.15
C LEU A 8 24.90 9.31 -3.97
N GLY A 9 26.20 9.01 -3.89
CA GLY A 9 27.10 9.55 -2.87
C GLY A 9 27.20 11.08 -2.94
N ASN A 10 27.24 11.66 -4.15
CA ASN A 10 27.34 13.11 -4.34
C ASN A 10 26.07 13.85 -3.91
N VAL A 11 24.90 13.22 -4.06
CA VAL A 11 23.60 13.87 -3.84
C VAL A 11 22.92 13.47 -2.54
N ARG A 12 23.55 12.61 -1.73
CA ARG A 12 22.96 12.05 -0.51
C ARG A 12 22.48 13.13 0.47
N ASN A 13 23.23 14.22 0.60
CA ASN A 13 22.90 15.35 1.48
C ASN A 13 21.65 16.13 1.03
N TYR A 14 21.26 15.98 -0.24
CA TYR A 14 20.08 16.62 -0.82
C TYR A 14 18.87 15.66 -0.88
N CYS A 15 19.00 14.42 -0.41
CA CYS A 15 17.91 13.45 -0.38
C CYS A 15 17.20 13.43 0.98
N ARG A 16 15.88 13.26 1.00
CA ARG A 16 15.09 13.05 2.24
C ARG A 16 14.20 11.82 2.11
N GLN A 17 14.00 11.11 3.20
CA GLN A 17 13.07 9.97 3.24
C GLN A 17 11.64 10.37 3.61
N LYS A 18 11.46 11.54 4.23
CA LYS A 18 10.16 12.03 4.69
C LYS A 18 9.96 13.49 4.31
N LEU A 19 8.72 13.84 4.01
CA LEU A 19 8.28 15.23 3.88
C LEU A 19 8.02 15.84 5.27
N ARG A 20 7.98 17.16 5.32
CA ARG A 20 7.51 17.90 6.51
C ARG A 20 5.99 17.82 6.67
N ILE A 21 5.27 17.57 5.58
CA ILE A 21 3.81 17.43 5.58
C ILE A 21 3.47 15.98 5.91
N VAL A 22 2.57 15.80 6.87
CA VAL A 22 2.01 14.49 7.21
C VAL A 22 0.64 14.37 6.55
N ASP A 23 0.56 13.57 5.49
CA ASP A 23 -0.73 13.17 4.96
C ASP A 23 -1.23 11.99 5.82
N HIS A 24 -2.09 12.27 6.79
CA HIS A 24 -2.62 11.21 7.65
C HIS A 24 -3.32 10.15 6.79
N THR A 25 -2.73 8.96 6.75
CA THR A 25 -3.18 7.80 5.96
C THR A 25 -3.51 6.66 6.91
N LEU A 26 -3.67 5.44 6.38
CA LEU A 26 -3.89 4.27 7.24
C LEU A 26 -2.70 3.97 8.16
N ASP A 27 -1.49 4.43 7.81
CA ASP A 27 -0.30 4.35 8.66
C ASP A 27 -0.53 4.91 10.06
N ASP A 28 -1.23 6.04 10.16
CA ASP A 28 -1.46 6.79 11.41
C ASP A 28 -2.62 6.22 12.25
N ALA A 29 -3.27 5.14 11.78
CA ALA A 29 -4.41 4.53 12.45
C ALA A 29 -4.03 3.64 13.65
N LYS A 30 -2.84 3.79 14.25
CA LYS A 30 -2.33 3.02 15.41
C LYS A 30 -2.40 1.50 15.19
N LEU A 31 -1.97 1.06 14.01
CA LEU A 31 -2.11 -0.32 13.54
C LEU A 31 -1.48 -1.37 14.47
N GLU A 32 -0.36 -1.05 15.12
CA GLU A 32 0.32 -1.98 16.04
C GLU A 32 -0.53 -2.34 17.26
N ALA A 33 -1.24 -1.35 17.82
CA ALA A 33 -2.16 -1.58 18.93
C ALA A 33 -3.43 -2.34 18.49
N ARG A 34 -3.87 -2.14 17.23
CA ARG A 34 -5.08 -2.78 16.70
C ARG A 34 -4.86 -4.21 16.24
N CYS A 35 -3.67 -4.51 15.74
CA CYS A 35 -3.30 -5.82 15.22
C CYS A 35 -1.88 -6.18 15.71
N PRO A 36 -1.77 -6.68 16.96
CA PRO A 36 -0.49 -7.15 17.47
C PRO A 36 -0.11 -8.46 16.77
N LEU A 37 0.93 -8.41 15.94
CA LEU A 37 1.48 -9.60 15.31
C LEU A 37 2.34 -10.39 16.32
N ASP A 38 2.24 -11.71 16.26
CA ASP A 38 3.00 -12.66 17.07
C ASP A 38 3.92 -13.57 16.23
N ASN A 39 4.14 -13.21 14.96
CA ASN A 39 5.10 -13.88 14.08
C ASN A 39 6.50 -13.89 14.73
N GLY A 40 7.14 -15.06 14.73
CA GLY A 40 8.47 -15.25 15.30
C GLY A 40 8.55 -15.23 16.83
N LYS A 41 7.43 -15.04 17.56
CA LYS A 41 7.44 -15.04 19.04
C LYS A 41 7.41 -16.42 19.67
N HIS A 42 7.11 -17.45 18.88
CA HIS A 42 6.91 -18.80 19.37
C HIS A 42 7.89 -19.77 18.72
N VAL A 43 8.67 -20.49 19.52
CA VAL A 43 9.44 -21.66 19.08
C VAL A 43 8.56 -22.89 19.32
N ILE A 44 7.93 -23.39 18.27
CA ILE A 44 6.89 -24.41 18.39
C ILE A 44 7.30 -25.68 17.65
N LEU A 45 7.27 -26.81 18.37
CA LEU A 45 7.31 -28.13 17.78
C LEU A 45 5.87 -28.62 17.56
N PRO A 46 5.41 -28.86 16.31
CA PRO A 46 4.03 -29.25 16.05
C PRO A 46 3.69 -30.62 16.67
N LYS A 47 2.68 -30.68 17.54
CA LYS A 47 2.21 -31.94 18.14
C LYS A 47 1.09 -32.64 17.36
N ARG A 48 0.41 -31.91 16.48
CA ARG A 48 -0.79 -32.37 15.75
C ARG A 48 -0.67 -31.97 14.28
N SER A 49 -1.20 -32.80 13.39
CA SER A 49 -1.28 -32.51 11.96
C SER A 49 -2.36 -31.46 11.65
N VAL A 50 -2.35 -30.91 10.44
CA VAL A 50 -3.47 -30.16 9.85
C VAL A 50 -4.48 -31.09 9.17
N GLY A 51 -4.54 -32.36 9.59
CA GLY A 51 -5.47 -33.35 9.08
C GLY A 51 -5.20 -33.70 7.62
N GLN A 52 -6.25 -33.73 6.80
CA GLN A 52 -6.17 -34.10 5.38
C GLN A 52 -5.27 -33.18 4.55
N LEU A 53 -5.01 -31.95 5.01
CA LEU A 53 -4.12 -31.04 4.29
C LEU A 53 -2.68 -31.53 4.29
N ASP A 54 -2.23 -32.23 5.34
CA ASP A 54 -0.88 -32.83 5.40
C ASP A 54 -0.74 -34.06 4.47
N LEU A 55 -1.83 -34.51 3.81
CA LEU A 55 -1.75 -35.53 2.76
C LEU A 55 -1.26 -34.96 1.42
N LEU A 56 -1.29 -33.64 1.25
CA LEU A 56 -0.77 -32.97 0.06
C LEU A 56 0.76 -32.83 0.15
N PRO A 57 1.49 -32.92 -0.97
CA PRO A 57 2.88 -32.49 -1.05
C PRO A 57 3.05 -31.05 -0.57
N GLY A 58 4.18 -30.74 0.06
CA GLY A 58 4.45 -29.42 0.65
C GLY A 58 4.33 -28.29 -0.38
N GLU A 59 4.69 -28.55 -1.62
CA GLU A 59 4.59 -27.60 -2.74
C GLU A 59 3.14 -27.21 -3.04
N LEU A 60 2.21 -28.17 -2.98
CA LEU A 60 0.78 -27.89 -3.18
C LEU A 60 0.20 -27.13 -2.00
N ILE A 61 0.62 -27.45 -0.77
CA ILE A 61 0.23 -26.69 0.42
C ILE A 61 0.70 -25.24 0.25
N ASP A 62 1.96 -25.03 -0.09
CA ASP A 62 2.52 -23.70 -0.31
C ASP A 62 1.77 -22.93 -1.41
N GLN A 63 1.44 -23.59 -2.53
CA GLN A 63 0.68 -22.97 -3.61
C GLN A 63 -0.73 -22.56 -3.17
N VAL A 64 -1.42 -23.42 -2.42
CA VAL A 64 -2.75 -23.09 -1.87
C VAL A 64 -2.65 -21.91 -0.91
N LEU A 65 -1.71 -21.94 0.03
CA LEU A 65 -1.55 -20.87 1.02
C LEU A 65 -1.16 -19.53 0.37
N ARG A 66 -0.34 -19.53 -0.69
CA ARG A 66 0.00 -18.31 -1.46
C ARG A 66 -1.21 -17.62 -2.08
N MET A 67 -2.21 -18.40 -2.47
CA MET A 67 -3.43 -17.91 -3.12
C MET A 67 -4.49 -17.42 -2.13
N LEU A 68 -4.32 -17.68 -0.84
CA LEU A 68 -5.18 -17.14 0.22
C LEU A 68 -4.86 -15.66 0.49
N ASP A 69 -5.89 -14.90 0.85
CA ASP A 69 -5.72 -13.54 1.37
C ASP A 69 -5.10 -13.55 2.78
N ILE A 70 -4.49 -12.42 3.16
CA ILE A 70 -3.80 -12.30 4.45
C ILE A 70 -4.75 -12.52 5.64
N PRO A 71 -5.98 -11.93 5.70
CA PRO A 71 -6.93 -12.24 6.77
C PRO A 71 -7.22 -13.74 6.91
N THR A 72 -7.49 -14.44 5.81
CA THR A 72 -7.71 -15.90 5.81
C THR A 72 -6.47 -16.66 6.28
N LEU A 73 -5.28 -16.28 5.80
CA LEU A 73 -4.01 -16.89 6.26
C LEU A 73 -3.78 -16.72 7.75
N THR A 74 -3.99 -15.51 8.29
CA THR A 74 -3.82 -15.27 9.74
C THR A 74 -4.86 -16.02 10.57
N THR A 75 -6.05 -16.28 10.02
CA THR A 75 -7.05 -17.14 10.67
C THR A 75 -6.60 -18.60 10.65
N PHE A 76 -6.14 -19.10 9.51
CA PHE A 76 -5.60 -20.46 9.37
C PHE A 76 -4.39 -20.68 10.28
N ARG A 77 -3.48 -19.72 10.36
CA ARG A 77 -2.30 -19.71 11.24
C ARG A 77 -2.65 -19.99 12.70
N ARG A 78 -3.86 -19.64 13.14
CA ARG A 78 -4.33 -19.80 14.53
C ARG A 78 -5.01 -21.13 14.81
N VAL A 79 -5.21 -21.99 13.81
CA VAL A 79 -5.91 -23.28 13.96
C VAL A 79 -5.14 -24.23 14.87
N ASN A 80 -3.85 -24.43 14.59
CA ASN A 80 -2.96 -25.23 15.41
C ASN A 80 -1.48 -24.88 15.12
N GLN A 81 -0.57 -25.54 15.85
CA GLN A 81 0.87 -25.35 15.73
C GLN A 81 1.44 -25.68 14.33
N ARG A 82 0.87 -26.67 13.64
CA ARG A 82 1.29 -27.07 12.29
C ARG A 82 0.87 -26.04 11.24
N ALA A 83 -0.36 -25.54 11.33
CA ALA A 83 -0.85 -24.44 10.49
C ALA A 83 -0.04 -23.16 10.72
N LEU A 84 0.33 -22.87 11.98
CA LEU A 84 1.22 -21.77 12.30
C LEU A 84 2.55 -21.90 11.58
N LEU A 85 3.19 -23.08 11.69
CA LEU A 85 4.47 -23.35 11.06
C LEU A 85 4.41 -23.22 9.53
N LEU A 86 3.37 -23.78 8.89
CA LEU A 86 3.17 -23.71 7.44
C LEU A 86 3.06 -22.25 6.95
N VAL A 87 2.27 -21.42 7.65
CA VAL A 87 2.10 -20.01 7.27
C VAL A 87 3.38 -19.21 7.55
N ASP A 88 4.03 -19.41 8.69
CA ASP A 88 5.27 -18.69 9.04
C ASP A 88 6.46 -19.09 8.15
N SER A 89 6.48 -20.31 7.62
CA SER A 89 7.49 -20.77 6.65
C SER A 89 7.22 -20.29 5.23
N LEU A 90 6.00 -19.85 4.91
CA LEU A 90 5.62 -19.47 3.55
C LEU A 90 6.46 -18.26 3.08
N PRO A 91 7.28 -18.38 2.01
CA PRO A 91 8.26 -17.37 1.64
C PRO A 91 7.71 -15.93 1.46
N PRO A 92 6.64 -15.68 0.68
CA PRO A 92 6.10 -14.33 0.52
C PRO A 92 5.58 -13.78 1.86
N TYR A 93 4.87 -14.58 2.65
CA TYR A 93 4.38 -14.16 3.95
C TYR A 93 5.52 -13.84 4.91
N ARG A 94 6.57 -14.68 4.93
CA ARG A 94 7.78 -14.46 5.73
C ARG A 94 8.48 -13.16 5.39
N ARG A 95 8.62 -12.86 4.11
CA ARG A 95 9.17 -11.58 3.64
C ARG A 95 8.33 -10.39 4.09
N LEU A 96 7.00 -10.50 4.05
CA LEU A 96 6.10 -9.42 4.45
C LEU A 96 6.20 -9.11 5.95
N TRP A 97 6.14 -10.11 6.83
CA TRP A 97 6.15 -9.84 8.27
C TRP A 97 7.52 -9.41 8.80
N THR A 98 8.61 -9.82 8.14
CA THR A 98 9.97 -9.38 8.48
C THR A 98 10.30 -7.98 7.97
N SER A 99 9.86 -7.63 6.76
CA SER A 99 10.28 -6.38 6.11
C SER A 99 9.26 -5.24 6.26
N CYS A 100 7.96 -5.54 6.29
CA CYS A 100 6.89 -4.53 6.31
C CYS A 100 5.66 -4.97 7.13
N PRO A 101 5.83 -5.29 8.43
CA PRO A 101 4.74 -5.76 9.29
C PRO A 101 3.57 -4.78 9.39
N ILE A 102 3.82 -3.48 9.22
CA ILE A 102 2.77 -2.44 9.22
C ILE A 102 1.71 -2.68 8.13
N ILE A 103 2.10 -3.18 6.96
CA ILE A 103 1.19 -3.46 5.85
C ILE A 103 0.31 -4.66 6.18
N LEU A 104 0.88 -5.73 6.76
CA LEU A 104 0.09 -6.88 7.22
C LEU A 104 -0.95 -6.46 8.25
N ARG A 105 -0.54 -5.63 9.23
CA ARG A 105 -1.46 -5.09 10.23
C ARG A 105 -2.59 -4.30 9.60
N ALA A 106 -2.29 -3.47 8.61
CA ALA A 106 -3.29 -2.69 7.88
C ALA A 106 -4.30 -3.60 7.17
N VAL A 107 -3.81 -4.55 6.38
CA VAL A 107 -4.62 -5.49 5.58
C VAL A 107 -5.56 -6.29 6.49
N VAL A 108 -5.05 -6.84 7.59
CA VAL A 108 -5.88 -7.56 8.58
C VAL A 108 -6.87 -6.61 9.26
N SER A 109 -6.43 -5.43 9.70
CA SER A 109 -7.27 -4.49 10.44
C SER A 109 -8.46 -3.97 9.63
N ILE A 110 -8.27 -3.73 8.33
CA ILE A 110 -9.35 -3.29 7.42
C ILE A 110 -10.09 -4.45 6.75
N ASN A 111 -9.73 -5.70 7.06
CA ASN A 111 -10.27 -6.92 6.45
C ASN A 111 -10.22 -6.88 4.91
N ALA A 112 -9.04 -6.59 4.36
CA ALA A 112 -8.83 -6.58 2.91
C ALA A 112 -8.62 -8.01 2.39
N THR A 113 -9.66 -8.56 1.77
CA THR A 113 -9.72 -9.96 1.32
C THR A 113 -9.71 -10.12 -0.22
N SER A 114 -9.63 -9.01 -0.96
CA SER A 114 -9.79 -9.02 -2.43
C SER A 114 -8.54 -9.47 -3.21
N PHE A 115 -7.45 -9.81 -2.52
CA PHE A 115 -6.17 -10.17 -3.13
C PHE A 115 -5.42 -11.16 -2.24
N SER A 116 -4.60 -11.99 -2.86
CA SER A 116 -3.82 -13.02 -2.18
C SER A 116 -2.53 -12.49 -1.56
N CYS A 117 -1.91 -13.30 -0.71
CA CYS A 117 -0.56 -13.06 -0.19
C CYS A 117 0.47 -12.89 -1.31
N GLU A 118 0.38 -13.75 -2.34
CA GLU A 118 1.25 -13.69 -3.51
C GLU A 118 1.07 -12.37 -4.27
N THR A 119 -0.16 -11.92 -4.51
CA THR A 119 -0.43 -10.63 -5.16
C THR A 119 0.17 -9.47 -4.37
N LEU A 120 -0.01 -9.45 -3.05
CA LEU A 120 0.57 -8.40 -2.19
C LEU A 120 2.10 -8.37 -2.28
N PHE A 121 2.73 -9.55 -2.20
CA PHE A 121 4.18 -9.67 -2.31
C PHE A 121 4.68 -9.16 -3.67
N GLN A 122 4.07 -9.61 -4.77
CA GLN A 122 4.44 -9.16 -6.11
C GLN A 122 4.30 -7.65 -6.29
N VAL A 123 3.21 -7.05 -5.82
CA VAL A 123 2.98 -5.59 -5.91
C VAL A 123 4.01 -4.82 -5.07
N LEU A 124 4.45 -5.37 -3.94
CA LEU A 124 5.50 -4.78 -3.13
C LEU A 124 6.89 -4.90 -3.76
N THR A 125 7.14 -5.84 -4.67
CA THR A 125 8.42 -5.91 -5.40
C THR A 125 8.52 -4.91 -6.56
N ARG A 126 7.37 -4.40 -7.02
CA ARG A 126 7.30 -3.37 -8.06
C ARG A 126 7.71 -2.02 -7.49
N GLU A 127 8.34 -1.19 -8.32
CA GLU A 127 8.80 0.14 -7.93
C GLU A 127 7.81 1.24 -8.31
N LYS A 128 7.34 1.18 -9.55
CA LYS A 128 6.57 2.25 -10.18
C LYS A 128 5.10 2.18 -9.80
N CYS A 129 4.46 3.34 -9.84
CA CYS A 129 3.01 3.48 -9.77
C CYS A 129 2.39 2.70 -10.94
N GLU A 130 1.23 2.10 -10.71
CA GLU A 130 0.54 1.33 -11.75
C GLU A 130 -0.15 2.23 -12.77
N SER A 131 -0.47 3.45 -12.35
CA SER A 131 -1.25 4.42 -13.13
C SER A 131 -0.38 5.44 -13.85
N CYS A 132 0.87 5.61 -13.43
CA CYS A 132 1.86 6.47 -14.09
C CYS A 132 3.28 5.96 -13.83
N SER A 133 4.29 6.50 -14.49
CA SER A 133 5.67 6.01 -14.37
C SER A 133 6.46 6.56 -13.16
N LEU A 134 5.83 7.30 -12.25
CA LEU A 134 6.48 7.80 -11.03
C LEU A 134 6.68 6.68 -10.01
N PHE A 135 7.53 6.89 -9.00
CA PHE A 135 7.66 5.96 -7.88
C PHE A 135 6.32 5.80 -7.13
N GLY A 136 5.91 4.57 -6.90
CA GLY A 136 4.63 4.26 -6.26
C GLY A 136 4.78 4.04 -4.75
N GLY A 137 4.98 5.10 -3.97
CA GLY A 137 5.24 4.96 -2.52
C GLY A 137 4.05 4.56 -1.65
N TYR A 138 2.90 4.21 -2.24
CA TYR A 138 1.69 3.82 -1.52
C TYR A 138 1.02 2.59 -2.12
N LEU A 139 0.20 1.90 -1.33
CA LEU A 139 -0.75 0.90 -1.80
C LEU A 139 -2.19 1.35 -1.58
N TYR A 140 -3.02 1.15 -2.60
CA TYR A 140 -4.48 1.14 -2.48
C TYR A 140 -4.93 -0.27 -2.12
N LEU A 141 -5.28 -0.47 -0.84
CA LEU A 141 -5.52 -1.78 -0.26
C LEU A 141 -6.89 -2.40 -0.57
N ILE A 142 -7.76 -1.75 -1.34
CA ILE A 142 -9.02 -2.41 -1.73
C ILE A 142 -8.78 -3.46 -2.83
N THR A 143 -7.89 -3.13 -3.77
CA THR A 143 -7.54 -3.97 -4.93
C THR A 143 -6.04 -4.24 -5.06
N CYS A 144 -5.25 -3.88 -4.03
CA CYS A 144 -3.80 -4.06 -3.96
C CYS A 144 -3.05 -3.43 -5.14
N ARG A 145 -3.27 -2.14 -5.40
CA ARG A 145 -2.59 -1.42 -6.49
C ARG A 145 -1.52 -0.48 -5.93
N ARG A 146 -0.33 -0.51 -6.53
CA ARG A 146 0.78 0.39 -6.17
C ARG A 146 0.56 1.75 -6.83
N VAL A 147 0.58 2.82 -6.04
CA VAL A 147 0.18 4.17 -6.48
C VAL A 147 1.12 5.24 -5.91
N CYS A 148 1.36 6.29 -6.70
CA CYS A 148 2.04 7.50 -6.21
C CYS A 148 1.04 8.46 -5.54
N TYR A 149 1.56 9.45 -4.82
CA TYR A 149 0.75 10.48 -4.17
C TYR A 149 -0.26 11.14 -5.12
N PHE A 150 0.21 11.57 -6.30
CA PHE A 150 -0.65 12.26 -7.27
C PHE A 150 -1.77 11.36 -7.77
N CYS A 151 -1.47 10.10 -8.09
CA CYS A 151 -2.48 9.19 -8.61
C CYS A 151 -3.57 8.92 -7.57
N PHE A 152 -3.20 8.56 -6.34
CA PHE A 152 -4.21 8.29 -5.32
C PHE A 152 -4.95 9.54 -4.88
N THR A 153 -4.43 10.75 -5.08
CA THR A 153 -5.10 12.02 -4.73
C THR A 153 -6.02 12.59 -5.82
N THR A 154 -5.71 12.33 -7.09
CA THR A 154 -6.41 12.96 -8.23
C THR A 154 -7.30 12.01 -8.99
N ARG A 155 -6.88 10.74 -9.17
CA ARG A 155 -7.65 9.80 -9.99
C ARG A 155 -8.87 9.31 -9.24
N LYS A 156 -10.01 9.24 -9.95
CA LYS A 156 -11.27 8.75 -9.38
C LYS A 156 -11.20 7.25 -9.08
N GLU A 157 -10.42 6.47 -9.81
CA GLU A 157 -10.29 5.02 -9.56
C GLU A 157 -9.85 4.69 -8.13
N TYR A 158 -8.99 5.52 -7.53
CA TYR A 158 -8.49 5.35 -6.16
C TYR A 158 -9.29 6.13 -5.11
N PHE A 159 -10.50 6.57 -5.44
CA PHE A 159 -11.40 7.17 -4.47
C PHE A 159 -12.57 6.23 -4.17
N PRO A 160 -12.51 5.46 -3.08
CA PRO A 160 -13.52 4.47 -2.81
C PRO A 160 -14.85 5.08 -2.41
N ILE A 161 -15.92 4.32 -2.64
CA ILE A 161 -17.30 4.75 -2.42
C ILE A 161 -17.81 4.03 -1.17
N SER A 162 -18.52 4.74 -0.28
CA SER A 162 -19.11 4.04 0.88
C SER A 162 -20.18 3.06 0.41
N LEU A 163 -20.28 1.89 1.02
CA LEU A 163 -21.26 0.85 0.63
C LEU A 163 -22.70 1.39 0.59
N THR A 164 -23.06 2.29 1.49
CA THR A 164 -24.37 2.97 1.49
C THR A 164 -24.56 3.84 0.25
N LEU A 165 -23.54 4.59 -0.18
CA LEU A 165 -23.61 5.40 -1.39
C LEU A 165 -23.60 4.53 -2.65
N ALA A 166 -22.77 3.49 -2.67
CA ALA A 166 -22.68 2.53 -3.78
C ALA A 166 -24.03 1.85 -4.03
N ALA A 167 -24.65 1.28 -2.99
CA ALA A 167 -25.98 0.67 -3.06
C ALA A 167 -27.04 1.62 -3.62
N ARG A 168 -26.99 2.90 -3.23
CA ARG A 168 -27.89 3.93 -3.75
C ARG A 168 -27.62 4.27 -5.21
N GLN A 169 -26.35 4.32 -5.64
CA GLN A 169 -25.98 4.66 -7.02
C GLN A 169 -26.46 3.59 -8.00
N VAL A 170 -26.29 2.31 -7.67
CA VAL A 170 -26.68 1.20 -8.56
C VAL A 170 -28.09 0.65 -8.27
N LYS A 171 -28.84 1.28 -7.35
CA LYS A 171 -30.19 0.85 -6.92
C LYS A 171 -30.29 -0.62 -6.49
N LEU A 172 -29.22 -1.17 -5.90
CA LEU A 172 -29.17 -2.55 -5.38
C LEU A 172 -29.12 -2.59 -3.86
N GLN A 173 -29.55 -3.72 -3.29
CA GLN A 173 -29.35 -3.98 -1.87
C GLN A 173 -27.85 -4.14 -1.54
N LYS A 174 -27.43 -3.69 -0.35
CA LYS A 174 -26.04 -3.85 0.13
C LYS A 174 -25.53 -5.29 0.07
N LYS A 175 -26.41 -6.28 0.26
CA LYS A 175 -26.07 -7.71 0.16
C LYS A 175 -25.59 -8.09 -1.24
N ALA A 176 -26.20 -7.53 -2.28
CA ALA A 176 -25.83 -7.77 -3.66
C ALA A 176 -24.42 -7.26 -3.99
N LEU A 177 -23.89 -6.30 -3.24
CA LEU A 177 -22.56 -5.72 -3.46
C LEU A 177 -21.43 -6.39 -2.67
N ARG A 178 -21.74 -7.42 -1.86
CA ARG A 178 -20.74 -8.05 -0.97
C ARG A 178 -19.58 -8.73 -1.71
N HIS A 179 -19.81 -9.14 -2.94
CA HIS A 179 -18.81 -9.79 -3.79
C HIS A 179 -17.81 -8.80 -4.41
N LEU A 180 -18.10 -7.49 -4.37
CA LEU A 180 -17.19 -6.48 -4.88
C LEU A 180 -16.00 -6.30 -3.93
N PRO A 181 -14.81 -5.95 -4.46
CA PRO A 181 -13.67 -5.55 -3.64
C PRO A 181 -14.06 -4.43 -2.67
N GLN A 182 -13.93 -4.70 -1.38
CA GLN A 182 -14.29 -3.77 -0.32
C GLN A 182 -13.45 -3.98 0.94
N VAL A 183 -13.37 -2.93 1.76
CA VAL A 183 -12.66 -2.94 3.04
C VAL A 183 -13.48 -2.22 4.11
N LEU A 184 -13.22 -2.52 5.38
CA LEU A 184 -13.82 -1.83 6.51
C LEU A 184 -12.82 -0.83 7.11
N SER A 185 -13.02 0.46 6.88
CA SER A 185 -12.09 1.51 7.33
C SER A 185 -11.88 1.51 8.85
N LEU A 186 -10.81 2.16 9.32
CA LEU A 186 -10.55 2.38 10.74
C LEU A 186 -10.96 3.79 11.18
N PRO A 187 -11.33 3.98 12.46
CA PRO A 187 -11.41 5.31 13.03
C PRO A 187 -10.00 5.92 13.15
N GLY A 188 -9.89 7.22 12.89
CA GLY A 188 -8.61 7.92 12.92
C GLY A 188 -8.70 9.32 12.30
N TYR A 189 -7.58 10.01 12.36
CA TYR A 189 -7.36 11.25 11.61
C TYR A 189 -6.87 10.88 10.22
N TYR A 190 -7.34 11.61 9.21
CA TYR A 190 -7.01 11.38 7.81
C TYR A 190 -6.78 12.71 7.10
N THR A 191 -6.06 12.67 5.98
CA THR A 191 -5.66 13.83 5.17
C THR A 191 -4.63 14.72 5.88
N ALA A 192 -3.98 15.61 5.13
CA ALA A 192 -3.09 16.63 5.70
C ALA A 192 -3.79 17.65 6.63
N ARG A 193 -5.13 17.67 6.66
CA ARG A 193 -5.94 18.55 7.52
C ARG A 193 -6.45 17.86 8.80
N GLU A 194 -5.94 16.68 9.12
CA GLU A 194 -6.31 15.94 10.34
C GLU A 194 -7.83 15.79 10.51
N LYS A 195 -8.50 15.38 9.43
CA LYS A 195 -9.94 15.22 9.46
C LYS A 195 -10.31 13.94 10.18
N LEU A 196 -10.94 14.10 11.34
CA LEU A 196 -11.38 12.99 12.19
C LEU A 196 -12.51 12.20 11.53
N SER A 197 -12.31 10.89 11.39
CA SER A 197 -13.36 9.90 11.13
C SER A 197 -13.57 9.04 12.36
N ARG A 198 -14.73 9.18 13.00
CA ARG A 198 -15.04 8.48 14.27
C ARG A 198 -15.50 7.04 14.09
N TYR A 199 -16.08 6.72 12.93
CA TYR A 199 -16.76 5.46 12.69
C TYR A 199 -16.08 4.67 11.58
N ARG A 200 -16.21 3.35 11.66
CA ARG A 200 -15.83 2.45 10.58
C ARG A 200 -16.84 2.58 9.44
N VAL A 201 -16.35 2.64 8.22
CA VAL A 201 -17.17 2.76 7.01
C VAL A 201 -16.71 1.66 6.05
N THR A 202 -17.66 0.88 5.53
CA THR A 202 -17.35 -0.04 4.44
C THR A 202 -17.14 0.74 3.16
N LEU A 203 -15.95 0.59 2.58
CA LEU A 203 -15.49 1.26 1.37
C LEU A 203 -15.41 0.22 0.26
N VAL A 204 -16.07 0.50 -0.86
CA VAL A 204 -16.14 -0.35 -2.05
C VAL A 204 -15.28 0.29 -3.14
N ASP A 205 -14.60 -0.54 -3.91
CA ASP A 205 -13.83 -0.08 -5.06
C ASP A 205 -14.72 0.59 -6.12
N ARG A 206 -14.29 1.77 -6.60
CA ARG A 206 -15.07 2.52 -7.59
C ARG A 206 -15.13 1.78 -8.94
N GLN A 207 -14.01 1.25 -9.43
CA GLN A 207 -13.98 0.62 -10.76
C GLN A 207 -14.83 -0.65 -10.79
N ALA A 208 -14.79 -1.45 -9.72
CA ALA A 208 -15.65 -2.61 -9.56
C ALA A 208 -17.14 -2.23 -9.57
N LEU A 209 -17.52 -1.12 -8.91
CA LEU A 209 -18.91 -0.63 -8.92
C LEU A 209 -19.35 -0.15 -10.31
N LEU A 210 -18.50 0.61 -11.03
CA LEU A 210 -18.82 1.12 -12.37
C LEU A 210 -19.05 -0.01 -13.38
N ARG A 211 -18.38 -1.16 -13.21
CA ARG A 211 -18.61 -2.34 -14.07
C ARG A 211 -19.99 -2.99 -13.89
N LEU A 212 -20.70 -2.73 -12.79
CA LEU A 212 -22.07 -3.22 -12.59
C LEU A 212 -23.14 -2.32 -13.20
N SER A 213 -22.79 -1.09 -13.55
CA SER A 213 -23.73 -0.12 -14.11
C SER A 213 -22.92 0.93 -14.87
N GLU A 214 -22.92 0.83 -16.20
CA GLU A 214 -22.35 1.87 -17.09
C GLU A 214 -23.04 3.23 -16.82
N GLU A 215 -24.27 3.20 -16.34
CA GLU A 215 -25.10 4.35 -15.95
C GLU A 215 -24.83 4.90 -14.54
N ALA A 216 -23.90 4.31 -13.75
CA ALA A 216 -23.57 4.80 -12.41
C ALA A 216 -22.78 6.13 -12.41
N GLU A 217 -22.52 6.70 -13.59
CA GLU A 217 -22.27 8.13 -13.71
C GLU A 217 -23.58 8.89 -13.57
N MET A 218 -23.89 9.30 -12.34
CA MET A 218 -24.30 10.67 -11.99
C MET A 218 -25.05 10.68 -10.65
N LEU A 219 -24.29 10.83 -9.56
CA LEU A 219 -24.75 11.71 -8.49
C LEU A 219 -23.82 12.92 -8.45
N LYS A 220 -24.18 13.95 -9.23
CA LYS A 220 -23.63 15.32 -9.15
C LYS A 220 -23.92 15.90 -7.76
N LYS A 221 -23.23 15.43 -6.73
CA LYS A 221 -22.96 16.23 -5.55
C LYS A 221 -21.53 16.72 -5.66
N ARG A 222 -21.29 17.97 -5.24
CA ARG A 222 -19.97 18.54 -5.00
C ARG A 222 -19.28 17.77 -3.87
N PHE A 223 -18.94 16.51 -4.09
CA PHE A 223 -17.99 15.82 -3.24
C PHE A 223 -16.61 16.35 -3.62
N ASP A 224 -15.85 16.81 -2.64
CA ASP A 224 -14.44 17.08 -2.87
C ASP A 224 -13.77 15.73 -3.15
N TYR A 225 -13.44 15.52 -4.42
CA TYR A 225 -12.70 14.35 -4.87
C TYR A 225 -11.21 14.50 -4.61
N ALA A 226 -10.72 15.66 -4.17
CA ALA A 226 -9.30 15.94 -4.03
C ALA A 226 -8.77 15.52 -2.64
N THR A 227 -7.78 16.26 -2.15
CA THR A 227 -6.95 15.90 -0.99
C THR A 227 -7.65 16.06 0.36
N THR A 228 -8.85 16.64 0.44
CA THR A 228 -9.53 16.91 1.71
C THR A 228 -10.56 15.85 2.12
N GLU A 229 -10.80 14.84 1.28
CA GLU A 229 -11.78 13.79 1.53
C GLU A 229 -11.15 12.56 2.21
N PRO A 230 -11.50 12.26 3.48
CA PRO A 230 -10.89 11.20 4.27
C PRO A 230 -10.97 9.81 3.66
N ARG A 231 -12.09 9.48 3.00
CA ARG A 231 -12.30 8.12 2.44
C ARG A 231 -11.22 7.73 1.45
N ARG A 232 -10.61 8.70 0.79
CA ARG A 232 -9.48 8.50 -0.13
C ARG A 232 -8.23 7.99 0.58
N TYR A 233 -8.01 8.36 1.83
CA TYR A 233 -6.81 8.01 2.61
C TYR A 233 -7.02 6.77 3.50
N MET A 234 -8.29 6.43 3.82
CA MET A 234 -8.67 5.31 4.70
C MET A 234 -8.25 3.91 4.23
N SER A 235 -7.87 3.76 2.96
CA SER A 235 -7.40 2.50 2.36
C SER A 235 -6.04 2.64 1.69
N ILE A 236 -5.35 3.75 1.98
CA ILE A 236 -4.02 4.07 1.46
C ILE A 236 -3.01 3.85 2.58
N ILE A 237 -1.95 3.12 2.29
CA ILE A 237 -0.83 2.90 3.20
C ILE A 237 0.49 3.16 2.49
N ALA A 238 1.45 3.76 3.17
CA ALA A 238 2.83 3.90 2.69
C ALA A 238 3.45 2.52 2.50
N ALA A 239 4.19 2.35 1.40
CA ALA A 239 4.70 1.05 1.03
C ALA A 239 6.10 1.11 0.40
N PRO A 240 7.05 0.28 0.90
CA PRO A 240 8.36 0.19 0.30
C PRO A 240 8.34 -0.71 -0.93
N ARG A 241 9.29 -0.52 -1.83
CA ARG A 241 9.69 -1.54 -2.80
C ARG A 241 10.56 -2.58 -2.07
N LEU A 242 10.14 -3.85 -2.06
CA LEU A 242 10.95 -4.95 -1.54
C LEU A 242 11.96 -5.40 -2.60
N HIS A 243 13.21 -5.57 -2.18
CA HIS A 243 14.24 -6.17 -3.02
C HIS A 243 14.19 -7.69 -2.90
N LEU A 244 14.28 -8.40 -4.03
CA LEU A 244 14.16 -9.87 -4.06
C LEU A 244 15.40 -10.57 -3.51
N HIS A 245 16.59 -9.99 -3.74
CA HIS A 245 17.87 -10.63 -3.47
C HIS A 245 18.39 -10.38 -2.05
N ASP A 246 17.93 -9.34 -1.37
CA ASP A 246 18.33 -9.01 0.00
C ASP A 246 17.10 -8.74 0.87
N GLN A 247 17.27 -8.61 2.19
CA GLN A 247 16.18 -8.28 3.12
C GLN A 247 15.91 -6.76 3.19
N THR A 248 16.31 -6.00 2.17
CA THR A 248 16.17 -4.55 2.19
C THR A 248 14.87 -4.09 1.52
N ALA A 249 14.49 -2.86 1.85
CA ALA A 249 13.26 -2.22 1.41
C ALA A 249 13.57 -0.76 1.04
N ASP A 250 13.16 -0.33 -0.15
CA ASP A 250 13.30 1.06 -0.61
C ASP A 250 11.99 1.81 -0.41
N TRP A 251 11.99 2.78 0.50
CA TRP A 251 10.84 3.63 0.81
C TRP A 251 10.73 4.86 -0.10
N GLY A 252 11.65 5.00 -1.07
CA GLY A 252 11.73 6.15 -1.95
C GLY A 252 12.39 7.36 -1.28
N LEU A 253 12.78 8.31 -2.11
CA LEU A 253 13.48 9.53 -1.72
C LEU A 253 12.79 10.76 -2.32
N TYR A 254 12.84 11.86 -1.59
CA TYR A 254 12.42 13.19 -2.03
C TYR A 254 13.65 14.08 -2.26
N CYS A 255 13.53 15.00 -3.22
CA CYS A 255 14.55 16.02 -3.48
C CYS A 255 14.40 17.20 -2.51
N SER A 256 15.46 17.54 -1.76
CA SER A 256 15.46 18.68 -0.83
C SER A 256 15.43 20.03 -1.53
N LEU A 257 15.94 20.10 -2.76
CA LEU A 257 15.99 21.33 -3.55
C LEU A 257 14.62 21.65 -4.18
N CYS A 258 13.78 20.65 -4.37
CA CYS A 258 12.40 20.80 -4.83
C CYS A 258 11.39 21.11 -3.73
N ARG A 259 11.81 21.36 -2.47
CA ARG A 259 10.89 21.38 -1.30
C ARG A 259 9.67 22.30 -1.41
N ASP A 260 9.79 23.39 -2.16
CA ASP A 260 8.75 24.41 -2.36
C ASP A 260 8.27 24.45 -3.82
N ASN A 261 8.75 23.53 -4.66
CA ASN A 261 8.47 23.51 -6.10
C ASN A 261 7.17 22.75 -6.40
N THR A 262 6.33 23.34 -7.24
CA THR A 262 5.03 22.81 -7.68
C THR A 262 5.00 22.41 -9.15
N GLU A 263 6.09 22.60 -9.89
CA GLU A 263 6.19 22.21 -11.30
C GLU A 263 6.00 20.70 -11.48
N PRO A 264 5.20 20.23 -12.46
CA PRO A 264 4.86 18.81 -12.59
C PRO A 264 6.05 17.84 -12.66
N SER A 265 7.18 18.26 -13.25
CA SER A 265 8.40 17.44 -13.40
C SER A 265 9.27 17.37 -12.15
N SER A 266 9.11 18.34 -11.24
CA SER A 266 9.99 18.54 -10.08
C SER A 266 9.20 18.93 -8.83
N HIS A 267 7.94 18.49 -8.76
CA HIS A 267 7.05 18.80 -7.65
C HIS A 267 7.58 18.15 -6.37
N PHE A 268 7.54 18.87 -5.25
CA PHE A 268 8.07 18.43 -3.96
C PHE A 268 7.52 17.09 -3.42
N ARG A 269 6.40 16.60 -3.97
CA ARG A 269 5.74 15.35 -3.56
C ARG A 269 6.12 14.15 -4.44
N ILE A 270 6.95 14.35 -5.46
CA ILE A 270 7.49 13.25 -6.25
C ILE A 270 8.49 12.48 -5.39
N GLN A 271 8.27 11.17 -5.28
CA GLN A 271 9.26 10.25 -4.79
C GLN A 271 10.03 9.64 -5.95
N TYR A 272 11.27 9.29 -5.67
CA TYR A 272 12.21 8.71 -6.61
C TYR A 272 12.84 7.46 -6.00
N SER A 273 13.18 6.48 -6.83
CA SER A 273 14.14 5.46 -6.40
C SER A 273 15.53 6.07 -6.28
N ARG A 274 16.47 5.30 -5.70
CA ARG A 274 17.89 5.69 -5.64
C ARG A 274 18.50 5.98 -7.02
N GLN A 275 18.02 5.30 -8.06
CA GLN A 275 18.49 5.53 -9.43
C GLN A 275 17.83 6.76 -10.03
N ASP A 276 16.50 6.87 -9.95
CA ASP A 276 15.77 7.97 -10.55
C ASP A 276 16.14 9.33 -9.92
N ILE A 277 16.48 9.36 -8.62
CA ILE A 277 16.80 10.62 -7.95
C ILE A 277 18.11 11.23 -8.47
N VAL A 278 19.08 10.37 -8.83
CA VAL A 278 20.34 10.83 -9.42
C VAL A 278 20.10 11.44 -10.79
N GLN A 279 19.25 10.81 -11.60
CA GLN A 279 18.84 11.37 -12.90
C GLN A 279 18.11 12.71 -12.72
N HIS A 280 17.17 12.78 -11.78
CA HIS A 280 16.47 14.03 -11.47
C HIS A 280 17.43 15.19 -11.10
N PHE A 281 18.47 14.91 -10.31
CA PHE A 281 19.48 15.92 -9.98
C PHE A 281 20.30 16.36 -11.20
N GLN A 282 20.61 15.46 -12.12
CA GLN A 282 21.27 15.81 -13.39
C GLN A 282 20.39 16.72 -14.24
N ASP A 283 19.09 16.41 -14.34
CA ASP A 283 18.16 17.13 -15.21
C ASP A 283 17.78 18.51 -14.66
N HIS A 284 17.64 18.65 -13.34
CA HIS A 284 17.05 19.85 -12.71
C HIS A 284 18.00 20.66 -11.82
N HIS A 285 19.13 20.08 -11.38
CA HIS A 285 19.97 20.69 -10.33
C HIS A 285 21.49 20.55 -10.58
N ALA A 286 21.92 20.18 -11.79
CA ALA A 286 23.33 19.93 -12.10
C ALA A 286 24.23 21.13 -11.76
N SER A 287 23.78 22.36 -12.04
CA SER A 287 24.53 23.58 -11.74
C SER A 287 24.69 23.82 -10.24
N GLN A 288 23.62 23.62 -9.47
CA GLN A 288 23.60 23.83 -8.01
C GLN A 288 24.48 22.83 -7.26
N ILE A 289 24.58 21.59 -7.76
CA ILE A 289 25.42 20.54 -7.16
C ILE A 289 26.88 20.70 -7.59
N SER A 290 27.14 21.12 -8.84
CA SER A 290 28.50 21.33 -9.32
C SER A 290 29.21 22.48 -8.59
N SER A 291 28.46 23.50 -8.14
CA SER A 291 29.01 24.61 -7.34
C SER A 291 29.33 24.25 -5.88
N SER A 292 28.85 23.12 -5.38
CA SER A 292 29.05 22.69 -3.99
C SER A 292 29.98 21.47 -3.85
N LEU A 293 30.43 20.90 -4.96
CA LEU A 293 31.49 19.89 -4.99
C LEU A 293 32.86 20.60 -4.95
N PRO A 294 33.78 20.19 -4.07
CA PRO A 294 35.13 20.75 -4.01
C PRO A 294 35.92 20.51 -5.30
#